data_AF-K1UFG2-F1
#
_entry.id   AF-K1UFG2-F1
#
_cell.length_a   1.000
_cell.length_b   1.000
_cell.length_c   1.000
_cell.angle_alpha   90.00
_cell.angle_beta   90.00
_cell.angle_gamma   90.00
#
_symmetry.space_group_name_H-M   'P 1'
#
loop_
_entity.id
_entity.type
_entity.pdbx_description
1 polymer ?
#
loop_
_entity_poly.entity_id
_entity_poly.type
_entity_poly.pdbx_seq_one_letter_code
_entity_poly.pdbx_strand_id
1 'polypeptide(L)' 'RLSDYTGKKVILYFYPKDNTAGCTKQACGFSERYPQFTEKGAVILGVVRILYLS' A
#
# COMPACT_ATOMS: atom_id res chain seq x y z
N ARG A 1 7.51 -11.19 3.22
CA ARG A 1 7.97 -10.50 4.45
C ARG A 1 8.58 -9.14 4.05
N LEU A 2 8.65 -8.14 4.94
CA LEU A 2 9.23 -6.84 4.56
C LEU A 2 10.73 -6.95 4.19
N SER A 3 11.42 -7.94 4.76
CA SER A 3 12.81 -8.31 4.43
C SER A 3 13.05 -8.58 2.95
N ASP A 4 12.02 -9.00 2.21
CA ASP A 4 12.13 -9.36 0.79
C ASP A 4 12.32 -8.12 -0.11
N TYR A 5 12.17 -6.92 0.46
CA TYR A 5 12.32 -5.63 -0.21
C TYR A 5 13.58 -4.87 0.24
N THR A 6 14.54 -5.54 0.86
CA THR A 6 15.82 -4.94 1.26
C THR A 6 16.50 -4.27 0.07
N GLY A 7 16.96 -3.02 0.25
CA GLY A 7 17.55 -2.21 -0.81
C GLY A 7 16.56 -1.48 -1.72
N LYS A 8 15.24 -1.66 -1.54
CA LYS A 8 14.19 -0.93 -2.27
C LYS A 8 13.55 0.13 -1.39
N LYS A 9 13.07 1.21 -2.00
CA LYS A 9 12.20 2.18 -1.32
C LYS A 9 10.82 1.55 -1.20
N VAL A 10 10.27 1.45 0.01
CA VAL A 10 8.96 0.84 0.24
C VAL A 10 7.97 1.89 0.74
N ILE A 11 6.86 2.01 0.02
CA ILE A 11 5.70 2.79 0.43
C ILE A 11 4.71 1.81 1.05
N LEU A 12 4.67 1.80 2.38
CA LEU A 12 3.74 0.97 3.13
C LEU A 12 2.51 1.81 3.48
N TYR A 13 1.35 1.41 2.97
CA TYR A 13 0.10 2.12 3.24
C TYR A 13 -0.85 1.21 4.02
N PHE A 14 -1.36 1.73 5.14
CA PHE A 14 -2.30 1.01 6.00
C PHE A 14 -3.72 1.50 5.76
N TYR A 15 -4.64 0.56 5.60
CA TYR A 15 -6.07 0.88 5.45
C TYR A 15 -6.91 0.09 6.48
N PRO A 16 -7.78 0.75 7.27
CA PRO A 16 -8.70 0.07 8.16
C PRO A 16 -9.76 -0.70 7.36
N LYS A 17 -10.18 -1.88 7.83
CA LYS A 17 -11.13 -2.76 7.12
C LYS A 17 -12.48 -2.09 6.81
N ASP A 18 -12.91 -1.15 7.65
CA ASP A 18 -14.19 -0.47 7.53
C ASP A 18 -14.12 0.67 6.50
N ASN A 19 -14.59 0.32 5.30
CA ASN A 19 -14.64 1.14 4.09
C ASN A 19 -15.59 2.36 4.19
N THR A 20 -15.23 3.40 4.95
CA THR A 20 -15.90 4.71 4.83
C THR A 20 -15.07 5.69 4.00
N ALA A 21 -15.41 5.84 2.72
CA ALA A 21 -15.00 6.85 1.71
C ALA A 21 -13.49 7.13 1.44
N GLY A 22 -12.60 6.90 2.40
CA GLY A 22 -11.15 7.10 2.26
C GLY A 22 -10.44 6.01 1.47
N CYS A 23 -11.05 4.81 1.36
CA CYS A 23 -10.47 3.63 0.68
C CYS A 23 -10.12 3.90 -0.78
N THR A 24 -10.92 4.72 -1.45
CA THR A 24 -10.80 4.92 -2.88
C THR A 24 -9.76 5.99 -3.21
N LYS A 25 -9.67 7.10 -2.49
CA LYS A 25 -8.80 8.21 -2.93
C LYS A 25 -7.32 7.90 -2.85
N GLN A 26 -6.85 7.31 -1.75
CA GLN A 26 -5.44 6.97 -1.62
C GLN A 26 -5.06 5.79 -2.51
N ALA A 27 -5.90 4.73 -2.56
CA ALA A 27 -5.66 3.60 -3.43
C ALA A 27 -5.70 3.98 -4.92
N CYS A 28 -6.72 4.72 -5.37
CA CYS A 28 -6.78 5.26 -6.74
C CYS A 28 -5.58 6.14 -7.04
N GLY A 29 -5.21 7.05 -6.13
CA GLY A 29 -4.04 7.90 -6.31
C GLY A 29 -2.72 7.12 -6.40
N PHE A 30 -2.56 6.01 -5.67
CA PHE A 30 -1.40 5.13 -5.82
C PHE A 30 -1.44 4.35 -7.13
N SER A 31 -2.60 3.85 -7.55
CA SER A 31 -2.78 3.13 -8.80
C SER A 31 -2.48 4.02 -10.02
N GLU A 32 -3.03 5.24 -10.05
CA GLU A 32 -2.80 6.22 -11.13
C GLU A 32 -1.32 6.58 -11.29
N ARG A 33 -0.61 6.69 -10.16
CA ARG A 33 0.80 7.10 -10.12
C ARG A 33 1.76 5.92 -10.03
N TYR A 34 1.27 4.69 -10.10
CA TYR A 34 2.07 3.48 -9.98
C TYR A 34 3.31 3.48 -10.90
N PRO A 35 3.20 3.89 -12.20
CA PRO A 35 4.37 3.98 -13.08
C PRO A 35 5.49 4.86 -12.52
N GLN A 36 5.13 6.03 -11.98
CA GLN A 36 6.06 7.03 -11.45
C GLN A 36 6.80 6.54 -10.20
N PHE A 37 6.13 5.71 -9.39
CA PHE A 37 6.76 5.06 -8.24
C PHE A 37 7.72 3.97 -8.69
N THR A 38 7.33 3.15 -9.66
CA THR A 38 8.19 2.08 -10.20
C THR A 38 9.44 2.62 -10.89
N GLU A 39 9.33 3.71 -11.67
CA GLU A 39 10.46 4.40 -12.30
C GLU A 39 11.48 4.91 -11.28
N LYS A 40 11.02 5.29 -10.07
CA LYS A 40 11.88 5.74 -8.98
C LYS A 40 12.40 4.60 -8.09
N GLY A 41 12.17 3.35 -8.49
CA GLY A 41 12.58 2.15 -7.76
C GLY A 41 11.80 1.93 -6.45
N ALA A 42 10.59 2.48 -6.34
CA ALA A 42 9.75 2.32 -5.18
C ALA A 42 8.73 1.19 -5.37
N VAL A 43 8.44 0.48 -4.28
CA VAL A 43 7.42 -0.58 -4.21
C VAL A 43 6.30 -0.13 -3.28
N ILE A 44 5.05 -0.26 -3.73
CA ILE A 44 3.87 0.06 -2.91
C ILE A 44 3.30 -1.24 -2.33
N LEU A 45 3.12 -1.28 -1.00
CA LEU A 45 2.53 -2.40 -0.27
C LEU A 45 1.33 -1.92 0.54
N GLY A 46 0.17 -2.54 0.32
CA GLY A 46 -1.04 -2.29 1.10
C GLY A 46 -1.18 -3.27 2.26
N VAL A 47 -1.47 -2.75 3.46
CA VAL A 47 -1.73 -3.54 4.66
C VAL A 47 -3.14 -3.24 5.15
N VAL A 48 -3.99 -4.27 5.13
CA VAL A 48 -5.33 -4.22 5.71
C VAL A 48 -5.34 -4.99 7.00
N ARG A 49 -5.79 -4.36 8.10
CA ARG A 49 -5.99 -5.08 9.36
C ARG A 49 -7.25 -5.93 9.22
N ILE A 50 -7.06 -7.20 8.92
CA ILE A 50 -8.10 -8.20 9.09
C ILE A 50 -8.06 -8.63 10.55
N LEU A 51 -9.02 -8.16 11.35
CA LEU A 51 -9.39 -8.82 12.60
C LEU A 51 -10.14 -10.10 12.18
N TYR A 52 -9.44 -11.23 12.12
CA TYR A 52 -10.08 -12.50 12.45
C TYR A 52 -9.92 -12.63 13.97
N LEU A 53 -11.03 -12.82 14.68
CA LEU A 53 -10.98 -13.34 16.05
C LEU A 53 -10.18 -14.65 16.04
N SER A 54 -9.50 -14.87 17.16
CA SER A 54 -8.78 -16.08 17.56
C SER A 54 -9.41 -17.39 17.06
#